data_AF-A0A8S9ZFC6-F1
#
_entry.id   AF-A0A8S9ZFC6-F1
#
_cell.length_a   1.000
_cell.length_b   1.000
_cell.length_c   1.000
_cell.angle_alpha   90.00
_cell.angle_beta   90.00
_cell.angle_gamma   90.00
#
_symmetry.space_group_name_H-M   'P 1'
#
loop_
_entity.id
_entity.type
_entity.pdbx_description
1 polymer ?
#
loop_
_entity_poly.entity_id
_entity_poly.type
_entity_poly.pdbx_seq_one_letter_code
_entity_poly.pdbx_strand_id
1 'polypeptide(L)'
;MKVVILIVFQVLFFTLVNGDCPEGFSSWTDGDGNVHGYKAVISEYGLNVYQARPICKALGGDLASIHSQEENDFVINNVPDLSGNSVWIGTYILPQDDGSIKCLLADKSDASFGAYNSLDDTARQNAPWDTSVIPSIEDGSKINCVKLASNLWSEQACDNRIKGSKFKNIEKLNTEKRHVSYFVFCMFRGINGRS
;
A
#
# COMPACT_ATOMS: atom_id res chain seq x y z
N MET A 1 42.10 13.63 -21.34
CA MET A 1 40.98 14.31 -20.63
C MET A 1 39.60 13.72 -20.94
N LYS A 2 39.27 13.33 -22.19
CA LYS A 2 37.95 12.73 -22.54
C LYS A 2 37.66 11.36 -21.91
N VAL A 3 38.68 10.51 -21.77
CA VAL A 3 38.55 9.16 -21.17
C VAL A 3 38.26 9.25 -19.66
N VAL A 4 38.87 10.21 -18.97
CA VAL A 4 38.63 10.44 -17.53
C VAL A 4 37.19 10.92 -17.30
N ILE A 5 36.63 11.77 -18.18
CA ILE A 5 35.25 12.26 -18.05
C ILE A 5 34.23 11.13 -18.28
N LEU A 6 34.42 10.25 -19.27
CA LEU A 6 33.53 9.10 -19.51
C LEU A 6 33.60 8.05 -18.39
N ILE A 7 34.81 7.78 -17.86
CA ILE A 7 34.99 6.89 -16.71
C ILE A 7 34.38 7.52 -15.46
N VAL A 8 34.53 8.83 -15.23
CA VAL A 8 33.88 9.52 -14.12
C VAL A 8 32.36 9.53 -14.30
N PHE A 9 31.81 9.67 -15.51
CA PHE A 9 30.36 9.62 -15.76
C PHE A 9 29.79 8.19 -15.60
N GLN A 10 30.52 7.16 -16.04
CA GLN A 10 30.16 5.76 -15.80
C GLN A 10 30.29 5.42 -14.32
N VAL A 11 31.37 5.80 -13.65
CA VAL A 11 31.58 5.58 -12.21
C VAL A 11 30.55 6.36 -11.38
N LEU A 12 30.19 7.59 -11.76
CA LEU A 12 29.09 8.36 -11.13
C LEU A 12 27.72 7.71 -11.36
N PHE A 13 27.53 6.97 -12.45
CA PHE A 13 26.32 6.14 -12.66
C PHE A 13 26.39 4.81 -11.89
N PHE A 14 27.59 4.28 -11.65
CA PHE A 14 27.82 3.01 -10.94
C PHE A 14 27.98 3.17 -9.42
N THR A 15 28.25 4.37 -8.91
CA THR A 15 28.28 4.67 -7.47
C THR A 15 26.98 5.35 -7.06
N LEU A 16 26.18 4.66 -6.24
CA LEU A 16 24.84 4.98 -5.71
C LEU A 16 23.64 4.54 -6.56
N VAL A 17 23.57 3.26 -6.90
CA VAL A 17 22.32 2.52 -6.69
C VAL A 17 22.41 1.90 -5.29
N ASN A 18 22.51 2.75 -4.27
CA ASN A 18 22.16 2.29 -2.93
C ASN A 18 20.65 2.04 -2.97
N GLY A 19 20.15 1.03 -2.26
CA GLY A 19 18.73 0.68 -2.18
C GLY A 19 17.84 1.75 -1.54
N ASP A 20 18.07 3.03 -1.84
CA ASP A 20 17.32 4.17 -1.36
C ASP A 20 16.03 4.31 -2.20
N CYS A 21 14.92 4.50 -1.50
CA CYS A 21 13.61 4.66 -2.15
C CYS A 21 13.52 6.02 -2.88
N PRO A 22 12.62 6.14 -3.89
CA PRO A 22 12.40 7.42 -4.56
C PRO A 22 12.12 8.57 -3.58
N GLU A 23 12.43 9.80 -3.99
CA GLU A 23 12.28 10.97 -3.13
C GLU A 23 10.85 11.09 -2.54
N GLY A 24 10.79 11.32 -1.23
CA GLY A 24 9.54 11.45 -0.47
C GLY A 24 8.84 10.13 -0.16
N PHE A 25 9.49 8.98 -0.33
CA PHE A 25 9.07 7.70 0.26
C PHE A 25 9.79 7.49 1.60
N SER A 26 9.04 7.04 2.61
CA SER A 26 9.63 6.51 3.85
C SER A 26 10.18 5.11 3.58
N SER A 27 11.47 4.90 3.90
CA SER A 27 12.13 3.61 3.68
C SER A 27 12.01 2.71 4.91
N TRP A 28 11.77 1.42 4.70
CA TRP A 28 11.77 0.37 5.70
C TRP A 28 12.62 -0.79 5.19
N THR A 29 13.36 -1.44 6.08
CA THR A 29 14.15 -2.62 5.74
C THR A 29 13.57 -3.82 6.48
N ASP A 30 13.27 -4.90 5.75
CA ASP A 30 12.79 -6.13 6.35
C ASP A 30 13.92 -6.92 7.05
N GLY A 31 13.55 -8.01 7.73
CA GLY A 31 14.51 -8.88 8.43
C GLY A 31 15.54 -9.55 7.50
N ASP A 32 15.24 -9.66 6.21
CA ASP A 32 16.12 -10.23 5.18
C ASP A 32 17.04 -9.18 4.54
N GLY A 33 16.89 -7.90 4.93
CA GLY A 33 17.68 -6.79 4.43
C GLY A 33 17.15 -6.17 3.13
N ASN A 34 15.94 -6.51 2.66
CA ASN A 34 15.34 -5.85 1.50
C ASN A 34 14.75 -4.50 1.90
N VAL A 35 14.90 -3.50 1.03
CA VAL A 35 14.39 -2.15 1.27
C VAL A 35 13.07 -1.93 0.54
N HIS A 36 12.08 -1.45 1.28
CA HIS A 36 10.74 -1.14 0.83
C HIS A 36 10.45 0.34 1.08
N GLY A 37 9.92 1.03 0.07
CA GLY A 37 9.54 2.42 0.14
C GLY A 37 8.03 2.58 0.27
N TYR A 38 7.60 3.48 1.15
CA TYR A 38 6.19 3.76 1.39
C TYR A 38 5.85 5.22 1.25
N LYS A 39 4.70 5.51 0.64
CA LYS A 39 4.21 6.87 0.48
C LYS A 39 2.70 6.92 0.60
N ALA A 40 2.22 7.76 1.52
CA ALA A 40 0.83 8.20 1.51
C ALA A 40 0.69 9.33 0.47
N VAL A 41 -0.22 9.15 -0.49
CA VAL A 41 -0.52 10.14 -1.52
C VAL A 41 -1.83 10.83 -1.16
N ILE A 42 -1.77 12.15 -1.11
CA ILE A 42 -2.92 12.99 -0.79
C ILE A 42 -3.69 13.34 -2.07
N SER A 43 -5.00 13.11 -2.08
CA SER A 43 -5.97 13.50 -3.09
C SER A 43 -6.91 14.57 -2.52
N GLU A 44 -7.56 15.34 -3.39
CA GLU A 44 -8.61 16.31 -3.04
C GLU A 44 -10.03 15.73 -3.05
N TYR A 45 -10.16 14.46 -3.44
CA TYR A 45 -11.42 13.72 -3.45
C TYR A 45 -11.22 12.29 -2.93
N GLY A 46 -12.25 11.72 -2.32
CA GLY A 46 -12.20 10.33 -1.84
C GLY A 46 -12.08 9.39 -3.02
N LEU A 47 -11.08 8.51 -2.99
CA LEU A 47 -10.80 7.57 -4.07
C LEU A 47 -11.27 6.17 -3.68
N ASN A 48 -11.74 5.42 -4.66
CA ASN A 48 -11.90 3.98 -4.54
C ASN A 48 -10.60 3.28 -4.94
N VAL A 49 -10.51 1.97 -4.71
CA VAL A 49 -9.27 1.22 -4.96
C VAL A 49 -8.84 1.27 -6.43
N TYR A 50 -9.81 1.25 -7.35
CA TYR A 50 -9.58 1.24 -8.79
C TYR A 50 -8.97 2.56 -9.29
N GLN A 51 -9.27 3.67 -8.61
CA GLN A 51 -8.66 4.97 -8.86
C GLN A 51 -7.34 5.14 -8.12
N ALA A 52 -7.21 4.57 -6.92
CA ALA A 52 -6.02 4.65 -6.09
C ALA A 52 -4.84 3.88 -6.71
N ARG A 53 -5.08 2.68 -7.24
CA ARG A 53 -4.02 1.80 -7.76
C ARG A 53 -3.24 2.39 -8.94
N PRO A 54 -3.89 2.95 -9.99
CA PRO A 54 -3.17 3.60 -11.08
C PRO A 54 -2.29 4.77 -10.63
N ILE A 55 -2.66 5.48 -9.56
CA ILE A 55 -1.83 6.55 -8.97
C ILE A 55 -0.54 5.96 -8.42
N CYS A 56 -0.60 4.87 -7.66
CA CYS A 56 0.61 4.21 -7.17
C CYS A 56 1.47 3.65 -8.30
N LYS A 57 0.84 3.09 -9.35
CA LYS A 57 1.55 2.62 -10.55
C LYS A 57 2.28 3.76 -11.27
N ALA A 58 1.67 4.93 -11.38
CA ALA A 58 2.29 6.11 -11.98
C ALA A 58 3.48 6.65 -11.16
N LEU A 59 3.52 6.37 -9.85
CA LEU A 59 4.65 6.69 -8.98
C LEU A 59 5.76 5.62 -8.98
N GLY A 60 5.66 4.61 -9.85
CA GLY A 60 6.64 3.52 -9.96
C GLY A 60 6.40 2.35 -9.00
N GLY A 61 5.31 2.36 -8.22
CA GLY A 61 4.98 1.34 -7.23
C GLY A 61 3.68 0.58 -7.52
N ASP A 62 3.03 0.09 -6.47
CA ASP A 62 1.64 -0.40 -6.47
C ASP A 62 0.98 0.00 -5.13
N LEU A 63 -0.29 -0.36 -4.91
CA LEU A 63 -0.87 -0.31 -3.58
C LEU A 63 -0.05 -1.17 -2.61
N ALA A 64 0.16 -0.67 -1.39
CA ALA A 64 1.09 -1.29 -0.45
C ALA A 64 0.64 -2.68 0.03
N SER A 65 1.48 -3.68 -0.16
CA SER A 65 1.39 -4.94 0.58
C SER A 65 2.02 -4.81 1.96
N ILE A 66 1.57 -5.58 2.94
CA ILE A 66 2.13 -5.63 4.30
C ILE A 66 2.21 -7.10 4.72
N HIS A 67 3.37 -7.51 5.22
CA HIS A 67 3.78 -8.91 5.42
C HIS A 67 4.10 -9.26 6.86
N SER A 68 4.16 -8.27 7.75
CA SER A 68 4.38 -8.51 9.17
C SER A 68 3.76 -7.44 10.07
N GLN A 69 3.69 -7.74 11.37
CA GLN A 69 3.24 -6.78 12.38
C GLN A 69 4.21 -5.59 12.46
N GLU A 70 5.52 -5.83 12.38
CA GLU A 70 6.55 -4.80 12.42
C GLU A 70 6.44 -3.85 11.22
N GLU A 71 6.13 -4.37 10.04
CA GLU A 71 5.88 -3.57 8.84
C GLU A 71 4.60 -2.73 9.00
N ASN A 72 3.51 -3.34 9.51
CA ASN A 72 2.25 -2.64 9.78
C ASN A 72 2.42 -1.50 10.80
N ASP A 73 3.16 -1.76 11.87
CA ASP A 73 3.51 -0.78 12.90
C ASP A 73 4.42 0.31 12.33
N PHE A 74 5.39 -0.05 11.50
CA PHE A 74 6.27 0.91 10.85
C PHE A 74 5.45 1.89 10.02
N VAL A 75 4.56 1.40 9.15
CA VAL A 75 3.85 2.27 8.21
C VAL A 75 2.97 3.27 8.95
N ILE A 76 2.24 2.85 9.98
CA ILE A 76 1.38 3.74 10.77
C ILE A 76 2.17 4.81 11.51
N ASN A 77 3.36 4.49 12.02
CA ASN A 77 4.14 5.38 12.87
C ASN A 77 5.12 6.28 12.09
N ASN A 78 5.59 5.85 10.91
CA ASN A 78 6.72 6.48 10.22
C ASN A 78 6.39 6.97 8.81
N VAL A 79 5.21 6.66 8.26
CA VAL A 79 4.77 7.25 6.99
C VAL A 79 3.95 8.51 7.31
N PRO A 80 4.40 9.69 6.83
CA PRO A 80 3.64 10.92 6.99
C PRO A 80 2.20 10.78 6.52
N ASP A 81 1.30 11.45 7.23
CA ASP A 81 -0.12 11.53 6.91
C ASP A 81 -0.94 10.22 6.97
N LEU A 82 -0.36 9.09 7.37
CA LEU A 82 -1.16 7.89 7.66
C LEU A 82 -1.82 7.92 9.03
N SER A 83 -1.17 8.53 10.02
CA SER A 83 -1.68 8.56 11.39
C SER A 83 -3.06 9.23 11.46
N GLY A 84 -4.05 8.51 12.00
CA GLY A 84 -5.43 8.98 12.11
C GLY A 84 -6.21 9.03 10.79
N ASN A 85 -5.64 8.57 9.68
CA ASN A 85 -6.31 8.46 8.39
C ASN A 85 -6.61 7.00 8.03
N SER A 86 -7.53 6.82 7.08
CA SER A 86 -7.77 5.54 6.44
C SER A 86 -7.14 5.57 5.05
N VAL A 87 -6.52 4.46 4.65
CA VAL A 87 -5.92 4.30 3.33
C VAL A 87 -6.27 2.96 2.72
N TRP A 88 -6.35 2.93 1.40
CA TRP A 88 -6.36 1.67 0.65
C TRP A 88 -4.99 1.02 0.73
N ILE A 89 -4.97 -0.28 1.04
CA ILE A 89 -3.79 -1.13 0.91
C ILE A 89 -3.98 -2.11 -0.24
N GLY A 90 -2.92 -2.78 -0.63
CA GLY A 90 -2.87 -3.72 -1.74
C GLY A 90 -3.47 -5.09 -1.45
N THR A 91 -4.22 -5.26 -0.36
CA THR A 91 -4.83 -6.54 0.01
C THR A 91 -6.25 -6.65 -0.52
N TYR A 92 -6.56 -7.80 -1.12
CA TYR A 92 -7.88 -8.17 -1.62
C TYR A 92 -8.31 -9.50 -0.98
N ILE A 93 -9.55 -9.57 -0.53
CA ILE A 93 -10.16 -10.76 0.08
C ILE A 93 -11.21 -11.32 -0.88
N LEU A 94 -11.13 -12.61 -1.14
CA LEU A 94 -12.01 -13.33 -2.05
C LEU A 94 -12.76 -14.40 -1.25
N PRO A 95 -13.99 -14.13 -0.79
CA PRO A 95 -14.84 -15.14 -0.19
C PRO A 95 -15.14 -16.25 -1.19
N GLN A 96 -15.03 -17.50 -0.74
CA GLN A 96 -15.38 -18.69 -1.50
C GLN A 96 -16.77 -19.20 -1.06
N ASP A 97 -17.40 -20.00 -1.93
CA ASP A 97 -18.75 -20.53 -1.66
C ASP A 97 -18.78 -21.54 -0.49
N ASP A 98 -17.65 -22.19 -0.20
CA ASP A 98 -17.49 -23.11 0.93
C ASP A 98 -17.24 -22.39 2.27
N GLY A 99 -17.27 -21.06 2.28
CA GLY A 99 -17.00 -20.22 3.44
C GLY A 99 -15.52 -19.99 3.73
N SER A 100 -14.60 -20.58 2.96
CA SER A 100 -13.19 -20.22 3.01
C SER A 100 -12.94 -18.85 2.38
N ILE A 101 -11.76 -18.29 2.63
CA ILE A 101 -11.32 -17.04 2.02
C ILE A 101 -9.97 -17.24 1.33
N LYS A 102 -9.76 -16.54 0.23
CA LYS A 102 -8.44 -16.39 -0.39
C LYS A 102 -7.98 -14.94 -0.28
N CYS A 103 -6.67 -14.75 -0.15
CA CYS A 103 -6.06 -13.43 -0.11
C CYS A 103 -5.14 -13.23 -1.32
N LEU A 104 -5.22 -12.03 -1.90
CA LEU A 104 -4.33 -11.58 -2.97
C LEU A 104 -3.67 -10.26 -2.59
N LEU A 105 -2.41 -10.10 -2.95
CA LEU A 105 -1.70 -8.83 -2.85
C LEU A 105 -1.51 -8.18 -4.22
N ALA A 106 -1.58 -6.85 -4.26
CA ALA A 106 -1.50 -6.06 -5.48
C ALA A 106 -0.20 -6.30 -6.25
N ASP A 107 0.88 -6.53 -5.52
CA ASP A 107 2.22 -6.81 -6.05
C ASP A 107 2.48 -8.31 -6.31
N LYS A 108 1.47 -9.17 -6.08
CA LYS A 108 1.50 -10.63 -6.30
C LYS A 108 2.45 -11.39 -5.37
N SER A 109 2.91 -10.77 -4.29
CA SER A 109 3.62 -11.47 -3.23
C SER A 109 2.67 -12.31 -2.37
N ASP A 110 3.23 -13.20 -1.57
CA ASP A 110 2.47 -14.09 -0.69
C ASP A 110 1.78 -13.26 0.43
N ALA A 111 0.46 -13.39 0.58
CA ALA A 111 -0.35 -12.70 1.59
C ALA A 111 -0.14 -13.23 3.02
N SER A 112 0.99 -12.90 3.67
CA SER A 112 1.46 -13.60 4.89
C SER A 112 0.96 -13.04 6.20
N PHE A 113 0.16 -11.97 6.15
CA PHE A 113 -0.20 -11.22 7.33
C PHE A 113 -1.54 -10.52 7.15
N GLY A 114 -2.25 -10.34 8.27
CA GLY A 114 -3.45 -9.52 8.35
C GLY A 114 -3.72 -9.04 9.78
N ALA A 115 -3.91 -7.73 9.95
CA ALA A 115 -4.13 -7.09 11.25
C ALA A 115 -5.62 -6.77 11.51
N TYR A 116 -6.49 -7.77 11.57
CA TYR A 116 -7.92 -7.60 11.81
C TYR A 116 -8.26 -7.58 13.32
N ASN A 117 -9.37 -6.94 13.69
CA ASN A 117 -9.81 -6.72 15.08
C ASN A 117 -10.08 -7.99 15.92
N SER A 118 -10.18 -9.18 15.31
CA SER A 118 -10.40 -10.44 16.03
C SER A 118 -9.24 -11.39 15.79
N LEU A 119 -8.51 -11.70 16.87
CA LEU A 119 -7.49 -12.75 16.87
C LEU A 119 -8.09 -14.15 16.59
N ASP A 120 -9.41 -14.29 16.72
CA ASP A 120 -10.16 -15.54 16.47
C ASP A 120 -10.46 -15.80 14.98
N ASP A 121 -10.15 -14.85 14.10
CA ASP A 121 -10.34 -15.00 12.65
C ASP A 121 -9.05 -15.50 12.00
N THR A 122 -8.67 -16.72 12.37
CA THR A 122 -7.42 -17.36 11.91
C THR A 122 -7.38 -17.49 10.38
N ALA A 123 -8.54 -17.60 9.74
CA ALA A 123 -8.69 -17.59 8.29
C ALA A 123 -8.13 -16.30 7.68
N ARG A 124 -8.31 -15.13 8.31
CA ARG A 124 -7.81 -13.83 7.82
C ARG A 124 -6.37 -13.54 8.16
N GLN A 125 -5.82 -14.23 9.16
CA GLN A 125 -4.41 -14.07 9.55
C GLN A 125 -3.47 -14.86 8.65
N ASN A 126 -3.92 -16.01 8.14
CA ASN A 126 -3.09 -16.97 7.39
C ASN A 126 -3.82 -17.53 6.15
N ALA A 127 -4.66 -16.71 5.48
CA ALA A 127 -5.52 -17.19 4.40
C ALA A 127 -4.71 -17.91 3.31
N PRO A 128 -5.22 -19.02 2.76
CA PRO A 128 -4.54 -19.73 1.69
C PRO A 128 -4.35 -18.85 0.45
N TRP A 129 -3.12 -18.91 -0.03
CA TRP A 129 -2.53 -18.10 -1.10
C TRP A 129 -3.11 -18.50 -2.44
N ASP A 130 -3.47 -17.51 -3.24
CA ASP A 130 -3.71 -17.70 -4.66
C ASP A 130 -2.75 -16.77 -5.41
N THR A 131 -2.03 -17.27 -6.41
CA THR A 131 -1.17 -16.44 -7.27
C THR A 131 -1.82 -16.17 -8.62
N SER A 132 -3.08 -16.62 -8.79
CA SER A 132 -3.88 -16.30 -9.96
C SER A 132 -4.09 -14.80 -10.08
N VAL A 133 -4.28 -14.38 -11.34
CA VAL A 133 -4.56 -12.99 -11.73
C VAL A 133 -5.59 -12.41 -10.77
N ILE A 134 -5.31 -11.22 -10.20
CA ILE A 134 -6.31 -10.42 -9.45
C ILE A 134 -7.62 -10.54 -10.22
N PRO A 135 -8.64 -11.26 -9.71
CA PRO A 135 -9.75 -11.66 -10.55
C PRO A 135 -10.32 -10.37 -11.12
N SER A 136 -10.36 -10.31 -12.45
CA SER A 136 -11.13 -9.25 -13.07
C SER A 136 -12.54 -9.38 -12.50
N ILE A 137 -13.14 -8.23 -12.17
CA ILE A 137 -14.55 -8.13 -11.74
C ILE A 137 -15.49 -8.89 -12.71
N GLU A 138 -15.00 -9.17 -13.93
CA GLU A 138 -15.63 -9.88 -15.03
C GLU A 138 -15.97 -11.35 -14.75
N ASP A 139 -15.26 -12.06 -13.86
CA ASP A 139 -15.59 -13.46 -13.54
C ASP A 139 -16.71 -13.60 -12.47
N GLY A 140 -17.34 -12.49 -12.08
CA GLY A 140 -18.37 -12.48 -11.04
C GLY A 140 -17.86 -12.82 -9.63
N SER A 141 -16.55 -12.93 -9.47
CA SER A 141 -15.88 -13.12 -8.18
C SER A 141 -16.23 -11.98 -7.22
N LYS A 142 -16.74 -12.33 -6.04
CA LYS A 142 -16.95 -11.37 -4.95
C LYS A 142 -15.58 -11.00 -4.39
N ILE A 143 -15.19 -9.73 -4.53
CA ILE A 143 -13.92 -9.23 -4.02
C ILE A 143 -14.22 -8.12 -3.01
N ASN A 144 -13.65 -8.25 -1.82
CA ASN A 144 -13.56 -7.18 -0.86
C ASN A 144 -12.15 -6.58 -0.89
N CYS A 145 -12.08 -5.26 -0.84
CA CYS A 145 -10.84 -4.52 -0.77
C CYS A 145 -10.55 -4.11 0.66
N VAL A 146 -9.27 -4.00 1.01
CA VAL A 146 -8.88 -3.75 2.39
C VAL A 146 -8.40 -2.32 2.58
N LYS A 147 -8.86 -1.70 3.67
CA LYS A 147 -8.32 -0.44 4.15
C LYS A 147 -7.61 -0.61 5.49
N LEU A 148 -6.51 0.11 5.66
CA LEU A 148 -5.78 0.25 6.91
C LEU A 148 -6.20 1.55 7.61
N ALA A 149 -6.50 1.48 8.90
CA ALA A 149 -6.77 2.64 9.75
C ALA A 149 -6.38 2.33 11.20
N SER A 150 -5.61 3.22 11.82
CA SER A 150 -5.19 3.05 13.23
C SER A 150 -4.62 1.65 13.52
N ASN A 151 -3.72 1.18 12.65
CA ASN A 151 -3.08 -0.14 12.72
C ASN A 151 -3.96 -1.36 12.43
N LEU A 152 -5.24 -1.16 12.11
CA LEU A 152 -6.21 -2.23 11.93
C LEU A 152 -6.76 -2.26 10.50
N TRP A 153 -6.98 -3.48 10.02
CA TRP A 153 -7.48 -3.75 8.68
C TRP A 153 -8.99 -3.94 8.72
N SER A 154 -9.65 -3.48 7.66
CA SER A 154 -11.09 -3.66 7.50
C SER A 154 -11.45 -3.87 6.02
N GLU A 155 -12.27 -4.87 5.77
CA GLU A 155 -12.83 -5.14 4.45
C GLU A 155 -13.86 -4.07 4.08
N GLN A 156 -13.91 -3.73 2.79
CA GLN A 156 -14.84 -2.79 2.19
C GLN A 156 -15.14 -3.21 0.76
N ALA A 157 -16.31 -2.82 0.25
CA ALA A 157 -16.59 -2.93 -1.18
C ALA A 157 -15.58 -2.08 -1.97
N CYS A 158 -15.05 -2.63 -3.06
CA CYS A 158 -13.95 -2.00 -3.80
C CYS A 158 -14.35 -0.72 -4.53
N ASP A 159 -15.64 -0.52 -4.78
CA ASP A 159 -16.23 0.69 -5.35
C ASP A 159 -16.42 1.82 -4.33
N ASN A 160 -16.42 1.50 -3.03
CA ASN A 160 -16.48 2.49 -1.97
C ASN A 160 -15.31 3.46 -2.06
N ARG A 161 -15.54 4.71 -1.66
CA ARG A 161 -14.51 5.74 -1.59
C ARG A 161 -14.11 5.97 -0.14
N ILE A 162 -12.82 5.93 0.16
CA ILE A 162 -12.32 6.30 1.49
C ILE A 162 -12.39 7.82 1.63
N LYS A 163 -13.07 8.28 2.69
CA LYS A 163 -13.17 9.70 3.05
C LYS A 163 -12.14 10.02 4.14
N GLY A 164 -11.44 11.15 4.03
CA GLY A 164 -10.47 11.60 5.03
C GLY A 164 -11.12 11.85 6.41
N SER A 165 -10.37 11.62 7.49
CA SER A 165 -10.86 11.68 8.87
C SER A 165 -11.22 13.09 9.37
N LYS A 166 -10.76 14.15 8.66
CA LYS A 166 -11.12 15.56 8.92
C LYS A 166 -12.63 15.85 8.83
N PHE A 167 -13.45 14.90 8.38
CA PHE A 167 -14.88 15.06 8.18
C PHE A 167 -15.78 14.63 9.34
N LYS A 168 -15.27 14.08 10.46
CA LYS A 168 -16.16 13.58 11.53
C LYS A 168 -16.98 14.67 12.25
N ASN A 169 -16.68 15.97 12.10
CA ASN A 169 -17.32 17.06 12.87
C ASN A 169 -17.73 18.30 12.05
N ILE A 170 -18.18 18.19 10.79
CA ILE A 170 -18.55 19.38 9.99
C ILE A 170 -20.00 19.28 9.48
N GLU A 171 -20.97 19.41 10.40
CA GLU A 171 -22.30 19.94 10.08
C GLU A 171 -22.41 21.45 10.32
N LYS A 172 -21.35 22.07 10.85
CA LYS A 172 -21.26 23.52 11.06
C LYS A 172 -19.84 23.94 10.76
N LEU A 173 -19.61 24.62 9.64
CA LEU A 173 -18.68 25.76 9.51
C LEU A 173 -18.63 26.19 8.04
N ASN A 174 -19.13 27.41 7.84
CA ASN A 174 -19.25 28.14 6.59
C ASN A 174 -17.87 28.55 6.04
N THR A 175 -17.75 28.62 4.71
CA THR A 175 -16.90 29.56 3.93
C THR A 175 -15.40 29.69 4.24
N GLU A 176 -14.65 28.58 4.23
CA GLU A 176 -13.23 28.60 3.82
C GLU A 176 -12.94 27.30 3.07
N LYS A 177 -12.31 27.39 1.89
CA LYS A 177 -11.84 26.22 1.12
C LYS A 177 -10.75 25.50 1.93
N ARG A 178 -11.15 24.71 2.92
CA ARG A 178 -10.24 23.77 3.59
C ARG A 178 -10.00 22.62 2.64
N HIS A 179 -8.80 22.57 2.06
CA HIS A 179 -8.36 21.46 1.21
C HIS A 179 -8.63 20.15 1.96
N VAL A 180 -9.51 19.34 1.39
CA VAL A 180 -9.85 18.03 1.93
C VAL A 180 -8.77 17.08 1.44
N SER A 181 -8.00 16.52 2.36
CA SER A 181 -6.91 15.60 2.06
C SER A 181 -7.43 14.15 2.17
N TYR A 182 -7.23 13.35 1.14
CA TYR A 182 -7.63 11.94 1.04
C TYR A 182 -6.41 11.08 0.75
N PHE A 183 -6.32 9.84 1.23
CA PHE A 183 -5.02 9.17 1.24
C PHE A 183 -5.04 7.84 0.46
N VAL A 184 -4.03 7.65 -0.38
CA VAL A 184 -3.72 6.41 -1.09
C VAL A 184 -2.38 5.91 -0.57
N PHE A 185 -2.25 4.62 -0.24
CA PHE A 185 -1.00 4.10 0.29
C PHE A 185 -0.25 3.27 -0.75
N CYS A 186 0.85 3.85 -1.22
CA CYS A 186 1.69 3.28 -2.27
C CYS A 186 2.96 2.68 -1.68
N MET A 187 3.38 1.55 -2.26
CA MET A 187 4.64 0.90 -1.95
C MET A 187 5.49 0.74 -3.21
N PHE A 188 6.78 0.92 -3.03
CA PHE A 188 7.82 0.57 -3.98
C PHE A 188 8.72 -0.50 -3.35
N ARG A 189 8.94 -1.64 -4.01
CA ARG A 189 9.91 -2.64 -3.53
C ARG A 189 11.23 -2.43 -4.24
N GLY A 190 12.24 -1.98 -3.49
CA GLY A 190 13.60 -1.88 -3.98
C GLY A 190 14.18 -3.28 -4.16
N ILE A 191 14.64 -3.60 -5.36
CA ILE A 191 15.41 -4.82 -5.58
C ILE A 191 16.81 -4.52 -5.05
N ASN A 192 17.15 -5.04 -3.87
CA ASN A 192 18.57 -5.20 -3.57
C ASN A 192 19.12 -6.20 -4.59
N GLY A 193 20.00 -5.71 -5.47
CA GLY A 193 20.70 -6.53 -6.44
C GLY A 193 21.46 -7.62 -5.71
N ARG A 194 20.98 -8.86 -5.79
CA ARG A 194 21.87 -10.01 -5.81
C ARG A 194 22.69 -9.91 -7.09
N SER A 195 23.86 -9.27 -7.00
CA SER A 195 24.99 -9.53 -7.90
C SER A 195 25.64 -10.85 -7.50
#